data_AF-A0A924YAD5-F1
#
_entry.id   AF-A0A924YAD5-F1
#
_cell.length_a   1.000
_cell.length_b   1.000
_cell.length_c   1.000
_cell.angle_alpha   90.00
_cell.angle_beta   90.00
_cell.angle_gamma   90.00
#
_symmetry.space_group_name_H-M   'P 1'
#
loop_
_entity.id
_entity.type
_entity.pdbx_description
1 polymer ?
#
loop_
_entity_poly.entity_id
_entity_poly.type
_entity_poly.pdbx_seq_one_letter_code
_entity_poly.pdbx_strand_id
1 'polypeptide(L)'
;LIQIDVDLPDAALAGQVARQYGLVMVETRNQRNQTVRREDQIDAQLQDNPSVGLLQPRPTINAAAGAVLGLLLGAVIVFVLEYLESSIVRRREDIERGLELPVLATIPDIEG
;
A
#
# COMPACT_ATOMS: atom_id res chain seq x y z
N LEU A 1 -19.24 23.65 -11.25
CA LEU A 1 -19.44 22.91 -9.98
C LEU A 1 -18.14 22.96 -9.21
N ILE A 2 -18.19 23.28 -7.92
CA ILE A 2 -17.02 23.29 -7.03
C ILE A 2 -17.17 22.09 -6.10
N GLN A 3 -16.12 21.28 -6.00
CA GLN A 3 -16.05 20.15 -5.08
C GLN A 3 -15.13 20.51 -3.92
N ILE A 4 -15.55 20.18 -2.70
CA ILE A 4 -14.79 20.39 -1.46
C ILE A 4 -14.58 19.00 -0.87
N ASP A 5 -13.34 18.54 -0.87
CA ASP A 5 -12.93 17.27 -0.27
C ASP A 5 -12.23 17.53 1.06
N VAL A 6 -12.59 16.76 2.09
CA VAL A 6 -12.04 16.88 3.44
C VAL A 6 -11.65 15.50 3.96
N ASP A 7 -10.36 15.31 4.23
CA ASP A 7 -9.83 14.07 4.77
C ASP A 7 -9.55 14.21 6.27
N LEU A 8 -10.35 13.53 7.09
CA LEU A 8 -10.17 13.47 8.54
C LEU A 8 -10.34 12.04 9.07
N PRO A 9 -9.71 11.68 10.20
CA PRO A 9 -9.87 10.36 10.81
C PRO A 9 -11.31 10.04 11.24
N ASP A 10 -12.05 11.06 11.70
CA ASP A 10 -13.46 10.94 12.09
C ASP A 10 -14.36 11.36 10.92
N ALA A 11 -15.15 10.41 10.42
CA ALA A 11 -16.07 10.61 9.31
C ALA A 11 -17.18 11.64 9.63
N ALA A 12 -17.68 11.66 10.87
CA ALA A 12 -18.69 12.62 11.27
C ALA A 12 -18.13 14.05 11.28
N LEU A 13 -16.90 14.21 11.78
CA LEU A 13 -16.20 15.49 11.75
C LEU A 13 -15.88 15.93 10.33
N ALA A 14 -15.43 15.02 9.45
CA ALA A 14 -15.19 15.31 8.02
C ALA A 14 -16.43 15.89 7.35
N GLY A 15 -17.59 15.26 7.55
CA GLY A 15 -18.86 15.75 7.02
C GLY A 15 -19.23 17.13 7.55
N GLN A 16 -19.09 17.37 8.86
CA GLN A 16 -19.38 18.67 9.46
C GLN A 16 -18.47 19.76 8.90
N VAL A 17 -17.16 19.49 8.81
CA VAL A 17 -16.17 20.43 8.29
C VAL A 17 -16.48 20.76 6.82
N ALA A 18 -16.68 19.75 5.97
CA ALA A 18 -17.02 19.96 4.56
C ALA A 18 -18.28 20.81 4.39
N ARG A 19 -19.32 20.56 5.20
CA ARG A 19 -20.55 21.36 5.19
C ARG A 19 -20.28 22.81 5.59
N GLN A 20 -19.52 23.05 6.66
CA GLN A 20 -19.21 24.41 7.11
C GLN A 20 -18.38 25.19 6.08
N TYR A 21 -17.39 24.56 5.45
CA TYR A 21 -16.65 25.19 4.35
C TYR A 21 -17.58 25.58 3.18
N GLY A 22 -18.54 24.72 2.82
CA GLY A 22 -19.55 25.05 1.83
C GLY A 22 -20.41 26.26 2.22
N LEU A 23 -20.85 26.33 3.48
CA LEU A 23 -21.63 27.48 3.99
C LEU A 23 -20.84 28.78 3.96
N VAL A 24 -19.58 28.76 4.43
CA VAL A 24 -18.68 29.94 4.38
C VAL A 24 -18.43 30.39 2.94
N MET A 25 -18.33 29.45 2.00
CA MET A 25 -18.16 29.77 0.57
C MET A 25 -19.41 30.49 0.02
N VAL A 26 -20.61 30.01 0.35
CA VAL A 26 -21.87 30.66 -0.03
C VAL A 26 -21.95 32.07 0.56
N GLU A 27 -21.67 32.22 1.85
CA GLU A 27 -21.66 33.52 2.53
C GLU A 27 -20.66 34.49 1.88
N THR A 28 -19.43 34.02 1.62
CA THR A 28 -18.38 34.82 0.96
C THR A 28 -18.83 35.26 -0.44
N ARG A 29 -19.55 34.42 -1.18
CA ARG A 29 -20.11 34.79 -2.48
C ARG A 29 -21.23 35.80 -2.36
N ASN A 30 -22.12 35.66 -1.40
CA ASN A 30 -23.16 36.64 -1.14
C ASN A 30 -22.59 38.01 -0.77
N GLN A 31 -21.53 38.06 0.05
CA GLN A 31 -20.85 39.30 0.40
C GLN A 31 -20.17 39.94 -0.83
N ARG A 32 -19.46 39.16 -1.66
CA ARG A 32 -18.83 39.69 -2.89
C ARG A 32 -19.86 40.19 -3.90
N ASN A 33 -21.00 39.51 -4.02
CA ASN A 33 -22.09 39.91 -4.91
C ASN A 33 -22.64 41.31 -4.57
N GLN A 34 -22.53 41.77 -3.32
CA GLN A 34 -22.94 43.12 -2.91
C GLN A 34 -22.01 44.23 -3.42
N THR A 35 -20.79 43.88 -3.85
CA THR A 35 -19.77 44.84 -4.31
C THR A 35 -19.65 44.93 -5.83
N VAL A 36 -20.28 44.01 -6.56
CA VAL A 36 -20.24 43.94 -8.03
C VAL A 36 -21.60 44.30 -8.62
N ARG A 37 -21.62 44.60 -9.92
CA ARG A 37 -22.86 44.86 -10.65
C ARG A 37 -23.71 43.59 -10.73
N ARG A 38 -25.02 43.74 -10.91
CA ARG A 38 -25.97 42.60 -10.87
C ARG A 38 -25.68 41.57 -11.96
N GLU A 39 -25.28 42.03 -13.14
CA GLU A 39 -24.90 41.20 -14.27
C GLU A 39 -23.64 40.33 -14.02
N ASP A 40 -22.81 40.72 -13.05
CA ASP A 40 -21.56 40.02 -12.70
C ASP A 40 -21.70 39.15 -11.43
N GLN A 41 -22.89 39.07 -10.83
CA GLN A 41 -23.13 38.28 -9.61
C GLN A 41 -23.12 36.79 -9.92
N ILE A 42 -22.55 36.01 -8.99
CA ILE A 42 -22.50 34.55 -9.09
C ILE A 42 -23.31 33.97 -7.93
N ASP A 43 -24.39 33.27 -8.25
CA ASP A 43 -25.16 32.54 -7.25
C ASP A 43 -24.40 31.30 -6.78
N ALA A 44 -24.32 31.13 -5.47
CA ALA A 44 -23.66 30.02 -4.84
C ALA A 44 -24.63 29.36 -3.86
N GLN A 45 -24.84 28.07 -4.04
CA GLN A 45 -25.72 27.28 -3.20
C GLN A 45 -25.09 25.93 -2.90
N LEU A 46 -25.42 25.37 -1.73
CA LEU A 46 -24.99 24.03 -1.36
C LEU A 46 -25.85 23.02 -2.13
N GLN A 47 -25.25 22.38 -3.13
CA GLN A 47 -26.01 21.51 -4.04
C GLN A 47 -26.35 20.15 -3.41
N ASP A 48 -25.42 19.57 -2.66
CA ASP A 48 -25.57 18.26 -2.01
C ASP A 48 -25.08 18.30 -0.55
N ASN A 49 -25.56 17.34 0.25
CA ASN A 49 -25.00 17.10 1.58
C ASN A 49 -23.65 16.33 1.45
N PRO A 50 -22.68 16.55 2.35
CA PRO A 50 -21.39 15.87 2.25
C PRO A 50 -21.56 14.35 2.30
N SER A 51 -20.96 13.67 1.32
CA SER A 51 -20.76 12.23 1.33
C SER A 51 -19.57 11.91 2.23
N VAL A 52 -19.75 10.98 3.17
CA VAL A 52 -18.68 10.52 4.06
C VAL A 52 -18.37 9.06 3.75
N GLY A 53 -17.09 8.74 3.64
CA GLY A 53 -16.63 7.40 3.26
C GLY A 53 -15.22 7.12 3.73
N LEU A 54 -14.88 5.84 3.81
CA LEU A 54 -13.54 5.40 4.17
C LEU A 54 -12.63 5.54 2.95
N LEU A 55 -11.71 6.50 2.96
CA LEU A 55 -10.73 6.65 1.88
C LEU A 55 -9.62 5.59 1.96
N GLN A 56 -9.24 5.20 3.18
CA GLN A 56 -8.13 4.30 3.46
C GLN A 56 -8.28 3.61 4.84
N PRO A 57 -7.72 2.40 5.04
CA PRO A 57 -6.93 1.61 4.08
C PRO A 57 -7.80 0.88 3.04
N ARG A 58 -7.16 0.37 1.97
CA ARG A 58 -7.79 -0.48 0.94
C ARG A 58 -7.45 -1.95 1.18
N PRO A 59 -8.22 -2.69 2.00
CA PRO A 59 -7.81 -4.01 2.50
C PRO A 59 -7.62 -5.05 1.40
N THR A 60 -8.44 -5.03 0.35
CA THR A 60 -8.35 -5.96 -0.78
C THR A 60 -7.05 -5.76 -1.57
N ILE A 61 -6.70 -4.51 -1.87
CA ILE A 61 -5.45 -4.17 -2.56
C ILE A 61 -4.25 -4.53 -1.69
N ASN A 62 -4.29 -4.18 -0.40
CA ASN A 62 -3.20 -4.47 0.53
C ASN A 62 -2.99 -5.98 0.70
N ALA A 63 -4.07 -6.77 0.77
CA ALA A 63 -4.00 -8.22 0.83
C ALA A 63 -3.43 -8.83 -0.45
N ALA A 64 -3.85 -8.35 -1.63
CA ALA A 64 -3.30 -8.80 -2.91
C ALA A 64 -1.80 -8.47 -3.02
N ALA A 65 -1.40 -7.25 -2.64
CA ALA A 65 0.00 -6.86 -2.59
C ALA A 65 0.79 -7.73 -1.60
N GLY A 66 0.25 -7.98 -0.41
CA GLY A 66 0.84 -8.84 0.60
C GLY A 66 1.02 -10.28 0.11
N ALA A 67 0.05 -10.84 -0.63
CA ALA A 67 0.14 -12.18 -1.20
C ALA A 67 1.27 -12.28 -2.25
N VAL A 68 1.35 -11.31 -3.17
CA VAL A 68 2.40 -11.27 -4.20
C VAL A 68 3.77 -11.12 -3.54
N LEU A 69 3.93 -10.18 -2.62
CA LEU A 69 5.19 -9.99 -1.89
C LEU A 69 5.56 -11.21 -1.05
N GLY A 70 4.58 -11.85 -0.41
CA GLY A 70 4.77 -13.07 0.36
C GLY A 70 5.23 -14.24 -0.49
N LEU A 71 4.69 -14.42 -1.71
CA LEU A 71 5.14 -15.45 -2.64
C LEU A 71 6.57 -15.21 -3.13
N LEU A 72 6.91 -13.96 -3.46
CA LEU A 72 8.27 -13.60 -3.87
C LEU A 72 9.27 -13.85 -2.74
N LEU A 73 8.92 -13.42 -1.52
CA LEU A 73 9.76 -13.66 -0.34
C LEU A 73 9.87 -15.16 -0.03
N GLY A 74 8.77 -15.90 -0.12
CA GLY A 74 8.75 -17.35 0.07
C GLY A 74 9.65 -18.07 -0.94
N ALA A 75 9.61 -17.70 -2.21
CA ALA A 75 10.51 -18.25 -3.23
C ALA A 75 11.98 -17.98 -2.90
N VAL A 76 12.32 -16.75 -2.52
CA VAL A 76 13.69 -16.39 -2.10
C VAL A 76 14.12 -17.24 -0.90
N ILE A 77 13.25 -17.43 0.10
CA ILE A 77 13.55 -18.27 1.26
C ILE A 77 13.81 -19.72 0.85
N VAL A 78 12.99 -20.30 -0.03
CA VAL A 78 13.21 -21.67 -0.54
C VAL A 78 14.58 -21.77 -1.23
N PHE A 79 14.94 -20.82 -2.09
CA PHE A 79 16.26 -20.81 -2.74
C PHE A 79 17.42 -20.70 -1.74
N VAL A 80 17.27 -19.88 -0.70
CA VAL A 80 18.31 -19.74 0.34
C VAL A 80 18.47 -21.04 1.12
N LEU A 81 17.35 -21.68 1.50
CA LEU A 81 17.38 -22.95 2.21
C LEU A 81 18.02 -24.05 1.35
N GLU A 82 17.63 -24.15 0.09
CA GLU A 82 18.21 -25.07 -0.89
C GLU A 82 19.71 -24.85 -1.07
N TYR A 83 20.16 -23.60 -1.17
CA TYR A 83 21.58 -23.27 -1.29
C TYR A 83 22.38 -23.70 -0.05
N LEU A 84 21.83 -23.48 1.14
CA LEU A 84 22.46 -23.90 2.40
C LEU A 84 22.51 -25.43 2.51
N GLU A 85 21.47 -26.15 2.09
CA GLU A 85 21.47 -27.62 2.05
C GLU A 85 22.49 -28.15 1.04
N SER A 86 22.50 -27.63 -0.19
CA SER A 86 23.49 -27.97 -1.21
C SER A 86 24.94 -27.66 -0.77
N SER A 87 25.15 -26.68 0.13
CA SER A 87 26.46 -26.35 0.67
C SER A 87 27.03 -27.39 1.65
N ILE A 88 26.21 -28.33 2.15
CA ILE A 88 26.63 -29.43 3.04
C ILE A 88 27.36 -30.54 2.26
N VAL A 89 27.15 -30.67 0.94
CA VAL A 89 27.92 -31.60 0.11
C VAL A 89 29.27 -30.98 -0.25
N ARG A 90 30.20 -30.99 0.70
CA ARG A 90 31.62 -30.70 0.42
C ARG A 90 32.07 -31.64 -0.70
N ARG A 91 32.61 -31.06 -1.78
CA ARG A 91 33.24 -31.82 -2.86
C ARG A 91 34.31 -32.75 -2.27
N ARG A 92 34.54 -33.91 -2.89
CA ARG A 92 35.51 -34.90 -2.39
C ARG A 92 36.86 -34.27 -2.11
N GLU A 93 37.30 -33.37 -2.99
CA GLU A 93 38.58 -32.67 -2.86
C GLU A 93 38.62 -31.72 -1.64
N ASP A 94 37.47 -31.18 -1.21
CA ASP A 94 37.36 -30.32 -0.03
C ASP A 94 37.38 -31.15 1.29
N ILE A 95 37.01 -32.44 1.22
CA ILE A 95 37.11 -33.40 2.32
C ILE A 95 38.54 -33.95 2.43
N GLU A 96 39.15 -34.36 1.32
CA GLU A 96 40.53 -34.87 1.28
C GLU A 96 41.54 -33.82 1.74
N ARG A 97 41.37 -32.56 1.33
CA ARG A 97 42.24 -31.46 1.81
C ARG A 97 41.98 -31.10 3.28
N GLY A 98 40.75 -31.24 3.76
CA GLY A 98 40.39 -30.89 5.13
C GLY A 98 40.80 -31.95 6.17
N LEU A 99 40.82 -33.22 5.77
CA LEU A 99 41.13 -34.35 6.64
C LEU A 99 42.49 -35.00 6.35
N GLU A 100 43.19 -34.56 5.30
CA GLU A 100 44.46 -35.14 4.80
C GLU A 100 44.41 -36.65 4.53
N LEU A 101 43.20 -37.18 4.30
CA LEU A 101 42.95 -38.60 4.10
C LEU A 101 42.31 -38.82 2.74
N PRO A 102 42.75 -39.82 1.95
CA PRO A 102 42.16 -40.13 0.66
C PRO A 102 40.74 -40.71 0.83
N VAL A 103 39.81 -40.29 -0.01
CA VAL A 103 38.44 -40.82 -0.01
C VAL A 103 38.45 -42.22 -0.64
N LEU A 104 38.09 -43.24 0.16
CA LEU A 104 38.17 -44.65 -0.25
C LEU A 104 36.96 -45.13 -1.07
N ALA A 105 35.77 -44.63 -0.74
CA ALA A 105 34.53 -44.99 -1.41
C ALA A 105 33.49 -43.88 -1.21
N THR A 106 32.52 -43.83 -2.12
CA THR A 106 31.36 -42.93 -2.01
C THR A 106 30.10 -43.70 -2.27
N ILE A 107 29.12 -43.51 -1.39
CA ILE A 107 27.79 -44.08 -1.53
C ILE A 107 26.99 -43.07 -2.36
N PRO A 108 26.53 -43.43 -3.57
CA PRO A 108 25.64 -42.56 -4.33
C PRO A 108 24.26 -42.54 -3.66
N ASP A 109 23.65 -41.36 -3.57
CA ASP A 109 22.27 -41.26 -3.15
C ASP A 109 21.37 -41.92 -4.20
N ILE A 110 20.46 -42.78 -3.71
CA ILE A 110 19.43 -43.41 -4.51
C ILE A 110 18.18 -42.52 -4.44
N GLU A 111 18.00 -41.65 -5.43
CA GLU A 111 16.72 -40.94 -5.59
C GLU A 111 15.62 -41.93 -5.98
N GLY A 112 14.52 -41.91 -5.21
CA GLY A 112 13.29 -42.64 -5.47
C GLY A 112 12.17 -41.72 -5.91
#